data_AF-A0A0F5YLU1-F1
#
_entry.id   AF-A0A0F5YLU1-F1
#
_cell.length_a   1.000
_cell.length_b   1.000
_cell.length_c   1.000
_cell.angle_alpha   90.00
_cell.angle_beta   90.00
_cell.angle_gamma   90.00
#
_symmetry.space_group_name_H-M   'P 1'
#
loop_
_entity.id
_entity.type
_entity.pdbx_description
1 polymer ?
#
loop_
_entity_poly.entity_id
_entity_poly.type
_entity_poly.pdbx_seq_one_letter_code
_entity_poly.pdbx_strand_id
1 'polypeptide(L)'
;MESAHQTLLQQLTSLSKRHSSLGSRLCLAAQELQQVGTPISEQLLEELVKYNRDFNCLQQEVIAEGESISPEGISLSDLEKRLHQKVQPINSQNLRSQALIVLERVLSLTHKDQGTFAPLQTVKQAATQLRTQITDPTVELSTEVEALIAGEHPLRALLTLIETSESLDDEHWVILEEKVAASFGKALAVAISRGKIALSVSETVSTSLPPAANPDIVILGEPTSLAPQDVIIVPSLEVPKILPTIDGTNIVFGNAPISGKSTPPQVSQLKPVGLKLRVSIQRLGDREYGANEYAGTRGQGLALEAFQISIVPPVPGLSLRYGAHISEVGDTPMISEGSRVGEPGKNRQIEGFSIELTGPQASNYNIFYTAHVQNVGDVPVCSNGKFCGTRAKALRVEGMQVWIQPKA
;
A
#
# COMPACT_ATOMS: atom_id res chain seq x y z
N MET A 1 9.77 -15.14 0.14
CA MET A 1 10.20 -14.06 -0.79
C MET A 1 10.56 -14.62 -2.15
N GLU A 2 11.31 -15.72 -2.23
CA GLU A 2 11.73 -16.35 -3.51
C GLU A 2 10.57 -16.79 -4.41
N SER A 3 9.48 -17.34 -3.85
CA SER A 3 8.29 -17.74 -4.60
C SER A 3 7.47 -16.58 -5.19
N ALA A 4 7.43 -15.42 -4.50
CA ALA A 4 6.72 -14.23 -4.97
C ALA A 4 7.48 -13.61 -6.16
N HIS A 5 8.80 -13.48 -6.05
CA HIS A 5 9.65 -12.96 -7.12
C HIS A 5 9.58 -13.81 -8.39
N GLN A 6 9.61 -15.14 -8.26
CA GLN A 6 9.49 -16.04 -9.42
C GLN A 6 8.12 -15.93 -10.11
N THR A 7 7.07 -15.65 -9.34
CA THR A 7 5.72 -15.39 -9.89
C THR A 7 5.70 -14.09 -10.70
N LEU A 8 6.33 -13.03 -10.21
CA LEU A 8 6.44 -11.75 -10.93
C LEU A 8 7.21 -11.87 -12.24
N LEU A 9 8.31 -12.64 -12.27
CA LEU A 9 9.07 -12.91 -13.49
C LEU A 9 8.24 -13.67 -14.54
N GLN A 10 7.42 -14.63 -14.11
CA GLN A 10 6.53 -15.37 -15.01
C GLN A 10 5.45 -14.45 -15.60
N GLN A 11 4.84 -13.59 -14.78
CA GLN A 11 3.85 -12.61 -15.23
C GLN A 11 4.46 -11.62 -16.24
N LEU A 12 5.65 -11.10 -15.95
CA LEU A 12 6.38 -10.20 -16.85
C LEU A 12 6.69 -10.87 -18.19
N THR A 13 7.17 -12.12 -18.16
CA THR A 13 7.45 -12.90 -19.37
C THR A 13 6.18 -13.10 -20.22
N SER A 14 5.05 -13.39 -19.57
CA SER A 14 3.75 -13.56 -20.23
C SER A 14 3.25 -12.26 -20.89
N LEU A 15 3.41 -11.11 -20.22
CA LEU A 15 3.07 -9.81 -20.78
C LEU A 15 4.01 -9.42 -21.93
N SER A 16 5.31 -9.64 -21.77
CA SER A 16 6.32 -9.40 -22.79
C SER A 16 6.03 -10.17 -24.08
N LYS A 17 5.63 -11.44 -23.99
CA LYS A 17 5.26 -12.22 -25.18
C LYS A 17 4.02 -11.67 -25.91
N ARG A 18 3.08 -11.06 -25.19
CA ARG A 18 1.81 -10.58 -25.75
C ARG A 18 1.86 -9.15 -26.30
N HIS A 19 2.72 -8.28 -25.76
CA HIS A 19 2.69 -6.84 -26.07
C HIS A 19 2.93 -6.55 -27.56
N SER A 20 3.91 -7.20 -28.18
CA SER A 20 4.28 -6.97 -29.59
C SER A 20 3.13 -7.33 -30.53
N SER A 21 2.55 -8.53 -30.38
CA SER A 21 1.44 -9.01 -31.21
C SER A 21 0.18 -8.15 -31.06
N LEU A 22 -0.13 -7.72 -29.83
CA LEU A 22 -1.24 -6.81 -29.57
C LEU A 22 -1.00 -5.43 -30.21
N GLY A 23 0.20 -4.88 -30.06
CA GLY A 23 0.58 -3.61 -30.66
C GLY A 23 0.48 -3.59 -32.18
N SER A 24 0.94 -4.65 -32.86
CA SER A 24 0.81 -4.78 -34.31
C SER A 24 -0.64 -4.79 -34.78
N ARG A 25 -1.53 -5.50 -34.06
CA ARG A 25 -2.96 -5.55 -34.41
C ARG A 25 -3.68 -4.23 -34.14
N LEU A 26 -3.33 -3.53 -33.05
CA LEU A 26 -3.86 -2.19 -32.78
C LEU A 26 -3.43 -1.18 -33.84
N CYS A 27 -2.19 -1.27 -34.32
CA CYS A 27 -1.71 -0.43 -35.42
C CYS A 27 -2.52 -0.67 -36.70
N LEU A 28 -2.76 -1.94 -37.06
CA LEU A 28 -3.58 -2.29 -38.22
C LEU A 28 -5.02 -1.80 -38.07
N ALA A 29 -5.66 -2.03 -36.92
CA ALA A 29 -7.03 -1.56 -36.66
C ALA A 29 -7.13 -0.02 -36.70
N ALA A 30 -6.12 0.70 -36.22
CA ALA A 30 -6.06 2.16 -36.32
C ALA A 30 -5.96 2.63 -37.78
N GLN A 31 -5.19 1.93 -38.61
CA GLN A 31 -5.10 2.22 -40.05
C GLN A 31 -6.43 1.97 -40.76
N GLU A 32 -7.10 0.85 -40.49
CA GLU A 32 -8.41 0.54 -41.08
C GLU A 32 -9.48 1.57 -40.67
N LEU A 33 -9.48 1.97 -39.40
CA LEU A 33 -10.34 3.04 -38.90
C LEU A 33 -10.07 4.37 -39.61
N GLN A 34 -8.80 4.71 -39.83
CA GLN A 34 -8.41 5.96 -40.47
C GLN A 34 -8.71 5.98 -41.97
N GLN A 35 -8.50 4.87 -42.67
CA GLN A 35 -8.61 4.81 -44.14
C GLN A 35 -10.04 4.56 -44.60
N VAL A 36 -10.76 3.66 -43.91
CA VAL A 36 -12.05 3.13 -44.38
C VAL A 36 -13.15 3.29 -43.34
N GLY A 37 -12.84 3.74 -42.12
CA GLY A 37 -13.81 3.94 -41.05
C GLY A 37 -14.20 2.68 -40.28
N THR A 38 -13.46 1.58 -40.47
CA THR A 38 -13.76 0.30 -39.79
C THR A 38 -13.53 0.43 -38.28
N PRO A 39 -14.52 0.15 -37.42
CA PRO A 39 -14.34 0.22 -35.97
C PRO A 39 -13.43 -0.91 -35.45
N ILE A 40 -12.77 -0.66 -34.32
CA ILE A 40 -11.95 -1.66 -33.62
C ILE A 40 -12.86 -2.82 -33.16
N SER A 41 -12.41 -4.06 -33.35
CA SER A 41 -13.19 -5.24 -32.95
C SER A 41 -13.30 -5.38 -31.43
N GLU A 42 -14.44 -5.90 -30.97
CA GLU A 42 -14.71 -6.15 -29.54
C GLU A 42 -13.64 -7.06 -28.92
N GLN A 43 -13.22 -8.10 -29.64
CA GLN A 43 -12.14 -8.98 -29.21
C GLN A 43 -10.81 -8.24 -29.01
N LEU A 44 -10.44 -7.31 -29.90
CA LEU A 44 -9.21 -6.54 -29.78
C LEU A 44 -9.28 -5.55 -28.60
N LEU A 45 -10.46 -4.98 -28.35
CA LEU A 45 -10.76 -4.17 -27.17
C LEU A 45 -10.62 -4.97 -25.87
N GLU A 46 -11.21 -6.16 -25.81
CA GLU A 46 -11.11 -7.04 -24.64
C GLU A 46 -9.66 -7.45 -24.35
N GLU A 47 -8.89 -7.77 -25.39
CA GLU A 47 -7.48 -8.13 -25.25
C GLU A 47 -6.62 -6.94 -24.79
N LEU A 48 -6.91 -5.72 -25.26
CA LEU A 48 -6.25 -4.50 -24.78
C LEU A 48 -6.60 -4.21 -23.31
N VAL A 49 -7.87 -4.33 -22.94
CA VAL A 49 -8.32 -4.17 -21.55
C VAL A 49 -7.66 -5.21 -20.66
N LYS A 50 -7.58 -6.48 -21.10
CA LYS A 50 -6.92 -7.56 -20.38
C LYS A 50 -5.42 -7.30 -20.22
N TYR A 51 -4.74 -6.89 -21.28
CA TYR A 51 -3.32 -6.53 -21.22
C TYR A 51 -3.06 -5.40 -20.21
N ASN A 52 -3.85 -4.32 -20.26
CA ASN A 52 -3.73 -3.21 -19.31
C ASN A 52 -4.02 -3.65 -17.86
N ARG A 53 -5.00 -4.52 -17.65
CA ARG A 53 -5.30 -5.09 -16.33
C ARG A 53 -4.11 -5.89 -15.78
N ASP A 54 -3.60 -6.82 -16.58
CA ASP A 54 -2.46 -7.68 -16.21
C ASP A 54 -1.20 -6.83 -15.93
N PHE A 55 -0.94 -5.81 -16.76
CA PHE A 55 0.16 -4.86 -16.58
C PHE A 55 0.03 -4.07 -15.27
N ASN A 56 -1.14 -3.51 -15.01
CA ASN A 56 -1.39 -2.74 -13.79
C ASN A 56 -1.31 -3.62 -12.54
N CYS A 57 -1.72 -4.89 -12.62
CA CYS A 57 -1.57 -5.85 -11.54
C CYS A 57 -0.09 -6.09 -11.23
N LEU A 58 0.71 -6.39 -12.25
CA LEU A 58 2.16 -6.54 -12.12
C LEU A 58 2.81 -5.26 -11.54
N GLN A 59 2.43 -4.08 -12.03
CA GLN A 59 2.92 -2.80 -11.53
C GLN A 59 2.60 -2.63 -10.03
N GLN A 60 1.38 -2.94 -9.61
CA GLN A 60 0.97 -2.83 -8.21
C GLN A 60 1.70 -3.83 -7.32
N GLU A 61 1.89 -5.06 -7.78
CA GLU A 61 2.65 -6.07 -7.04
C GLU A 61 4.13 -5.66 -6.89
N VAL A 62 4.72 -5.06 -7.94
CA VAL A 62 6.07 -4.47 -7.89
C VAL A 62 6.15 -3.26 -6.93
N ILE A 63 5.14 -2.38 -6.91
CA ILE A 63 5.05 -1.24 -5.98
C ILE A 63 4.90 -1.71 -4.53
N ALA A 64 3.97 -2.65 -4.28
CA ALA A 64 3.68 -3.20 -2.95
C ALA A 64 4.88 -3.90 -2.34
N GLU A 65 5.79 -4.40 -3.18
CA GLU A 65 7.04 -5.00 -2.76
C GLU A 65 8.11 -3.98 -2.28
N GLY A 66 7.86 -2.67 -2.33
CA GLY A 66 8.64 -1.68 -1.55
C GLY A 66 9.21 -0.49 -2.31
N GLU A 67 8.66 -0.09 -3.46
CA GLU A 67 9.06 1.15 -4.13
C GLU A 67 7.96 2.22 -4.07
N SER A 68 8.34 3.43 -3.66
CA SER A 68 7.53 4.63 -3.88
C SER A 68 7.67 5.04 -5.34
N ILE A 69 6.67 4.73 -6.16
CA ILE A 69 6.67 5.06 -7.58
C ILE A 69 5.53 6.02 -7.91
N SER A 70 5.82 7.03 -8.73
CA SER A 70 4.80 7.82 -9.40
C SER A 70 4.06 6.94 -10.43
N PRO A 71 2.73 6.83 -10.36
CA PRO A 71 1.96 5.84 -11.10
C PRO A 71 1.83 6.08 -12.61
N GLU A 72 2.33 7.21 -13.14
CA GLU A 72 2.09 7.63 -14.52
C GLU A 72 3.28 7.32 -15.44
N GLY A 73 3.01 6.65 -16.57
CA GLY A 73 3.95 6.55 -17.71
C GLY A 73 5.01 5.44 -17.66
N ILE A 74 4.91 4.46 -16.76
CA ILE A 74 5.87 3.36 -16.65
C ILE A 74 5.67 2.36 -17.79
N SER A 75 6.75 1.99 -18.49
CA SER A 75 6.72 0.95 -19.52
C SER A 75 7.00 -0.46 -18.98
N LEU A 76 6.71 -1.49 -19.77
CA LEU A 76 7.04 -2.88 -19.43
C LEU A 76 8.56 -3.08 -19.26
N SER A 77 9.35 -2.40 -20.09
CA SER A 77 10.81 -2.41 -20.00
C SER A 77 11.31 -1.76 -18.70
N ASP A 78 10.59 -0.77 -18.18
CA ASP A 78 10.93 -0.15 -16.89
C ASP A 78 10.61 -1.08 -15.72
N LEU A 79 9.48 -1.80 -15.78
CA LEU A 79 9.16 -2.84 -14.79
C LEU A 79 10.16 -3.99 -14.82
N GLU A 80 10.60 -4.40 -16.02
CA GLU A 80 11.64 -5.42 -16.19
C GLU A 80 12.95 -5.00 -15.53
N LYS A 81 13.43 -3.79 -15.83
CA LYS A 81 14.64 -3.23 -15.21
C LYS A 81 14.52 -3.16 -13.68
N ARG A 82 13.34 -2.82 -13.15
CA ARG A 82 13.09 -2.71 -11.70
C ARG A 82 13.05 -4.06 -10.99
N LEU A 83 12.41 -5.06 -11.59
CA LEU A 83 12.40 -6.43 -11.09
C LEU A 83 13.82 -7.02 -11.07
N HIS A 84 14.61 -6.76 -12.11
CA HIS A 84 16.03 -7.12 -12.13
C HIS A 84 16.86 -6.27 -11.15
N GLN A 85 16.47 -5.00 -10.93
CA GLN A 85 17.06 -4.17 -9.89
C GLN A 85 16.84 -4.82 -8.55
N LYS A 86 15.65 -5.13 -8.03
CA LYS A 86 15.45 -5.67 -6.66
C LYS A 86 16.31 -6.88 -6.24
N VAL A 87 16.79 -7.70 -7.18
CA VAL A 87 17.73 -8.81 -6.92
C VAL A 87 19.17 -8.30 -6.64
N GLN A 88 19.48 -7.07 -7.07
CA GLN A 88 20.79 -6.43 -7.01
C GLN A 88 21.01 -5.47 -5.82
N PRO A 89 20.20 -4.46 -5.40
CA PRO A 89 20.58 -3.52 -4.35
C PRO A 89 20.29 -4.04 -2.94
N ILE A 90 19.29 -4.90 -2.73
CA ILE A 90 19.04 -5.53 -1.41
C ILE A 90 20.15 -6.54 -1.12
N ASN A 91 20.58 -7.30 -2.14
CA ASN A 91 21.77 -8.14 -2.03
C ASN A 91 23.02 -7.27 -1.91
N SER A 92 23.25 -6.28 -2.78
CA SER A 92 24.43 -5.40 -2.73
C SER A 92 24.57 -4.65 -1.41
N GLN A 93 23.51 -4.10 -0.82
CA GLN A 93 23.59 -3.42 0.47
C GLN A 93 23.86 -4.39 1.62
N ASN A 94 23.24 -5.59 1.59
CA ASN A 94 23.53 -6.64 2.56
C ASN A 94 24.98 -7.14 2.40
N LEU A 95 25.41 -7.46 1.18
CA LEU A 95 26.77 -7.84 0.81
C LEU A 95 27.78 -6.76 1.20
N ARG A 96 27.51 -5.48 0.91
CA ARG A 96 28.34 -4.35 1.37
C ARG A 96 28.40 -4.32 2.90
N SER A 97 27.28 -4.46 3.60
CA SER A 97 27.27 -4.47 5.07
C SER A 97 28.06 -5.64 5.66
N GLN A 98 27.92 -6.85 5.11
CA GLN A 98 28.66 -8.04 5.51
C GLN A 98 30.16 -7.89 5.22
N ALA A 99 30.51 -7.34 4.06
CA ALA A 99 31.89 -7.06 3.68
C ALA A 99 32.53 -6.04 4.63
N LEU A 100 31.81 -4.96 4.99
CA LEU A 100 32.28 -3.96 5.94
C LEU A 100 32.55 -4.56 7.33
N ILE A 101 31.66 -5.43 7.84
CA ILE A 101 31.86 -6.13 9.12
C ILE A 101 33.14 -6.96 9.11
N VAL A 102 33.38 -7.71 8.04
CA VAL A 102 34.60 -8.52 7.88
C VAL A 102 35.85 -7.64 7.86
N LEU A 103 35.80 -6.52 7.14
CA LEU A 103 36.92 -5.59 7.06
C LEU A 103 37.21 -4.90 8.40
N GLU A 104 36.19 -4.55 9.18
CA GLU A 104 36.38 -4.01 10.52
C GLU A 104 37.08 -5.01 11.46
N ARG A 105 36.72 -6.30 11.38
CA ARG A 105 37.41 -7.36 12.13
C ARG A 105 38.89 -7.44 11.75
N VAL A 106 39.23 -7.42 10.46
CA VAL A 106 40.63 -7.39 10.00
C VAL A 106 41.36 -6.15 10.53
N LEU A 107 40.73 -4.98 10.47
CA LEU A 107 41.33 -3.72 10.93
C LEU A 107 41.61 -3.72 12.44
N SER A 108 40.81 -4.47 13.22
CA SER A 108 40.99 -4.66 14.67
C SER A 108 42.11 -5.63 15.07
N LEU A 109 42.74 -6.32 14.12
CA LEU A 109 43.82 -7.25 14.43
C LEU A 109 45.07 -6.53 14.95
N THR A 110 45.73 -7.13 15.93
CA THR A 110 46.94 -6.61 16.56
C THR A 110 47.96 -7.73 16.72
N HIS A 111 49.24 -7.37 16.75
CA HIS A 111 50.31 -8.31 17.07
C HIS A 111 50.67 -8.17 18.56
N LYS A 112 50.63 -9.28 19.30
CA LYS A 112 50.81 -9.30 20.77
C LYS A 112 52.17 -8.74 21.22
N ASP A 113 53.24 -9.07 20.49
CA ASP A 113 54.61 -8.71 20.89
C ASP A 113 55.18 -7.44 20.20
N GLN A 114 54.58 -6.97 19.11
CA GLN A 114 55.16 -5.95 18.23
C GLN A 114 54.10 -4.93 17.85
N GLY A 115 54.20 -3.71 18.41
CA GLY A 115 53.26 -2.63 18.11
C GLY A 115 53.26 -2.20 16.62
N THR A 116 54.40 -2.39 15.94
CA THR A 116 54.57 -2.09 14.50
C THR A 116 55.04 -3.34 13.75
N PHE A 117 54.11 -4.23 13.41
CA PHE A 117 54.40 -5.42 12.59
C PHE A 117 54.07 -5.13 11.12
N ALA A 118 55.11 -4.95 10.30
CA ALA A 118 54.96 -4.50 8.90
C ALA A 118 54.01 -5.36 8.05
N PRO A 119 54.06 -6.72 8.10
CA PRO A 119 53.10 -7.54 7.34
C PRO A 119 51.64 -7.31 7.72
N LEU A 120 51.37 -7.05 9.01
CA LEU A 120 50.01 -6.72 9.47
C LEU A 120 49.59 -5.31 9.04
N GLN A 121 50.52 -4.36 8.93
CA GLN A 121 50.22 -3.04 8.35
C GLN A 121 49.82 -3.15 6.87
N THR A 122 50.49 -4.01 6.10
CA THR A 122 50.12 -4.29 4.70
C THR A 122 48.70 -4.85 4.59
N VAL A 123 48.33 -5.78 5.48
CA VAL A 123 46.97 -6.33 5.55
C VAL A 123 45.94 -5.25 5.89
N LYS A 124 46.22 -4.40 6.88
CA LYS A 124 45.32 -3.30 7.27
C LYS A 124 45.16 -2.27 6.15
N GLN A 125 46.23 -1.99 5.40
CA GLN A 125 46.19 -1.09 4.25
C GLN A 125 45.29 -1.67 3.15
N ALA A 126 45.45 -2.95 2.80
CA ALA A 126 44.60 -3.63 1.83
C ALA A 126 43.11 -3.64 2.27
N ALA A 127 42.85 -3.93 3.55
CA ALA A 127 41.49 -3.89 4.10
C ALA A 127 40.89 -2.46 4.09
N THR A 128 41.70 -1.43 4.33
CA THR A 128 41.26 -0.03 4.27
C THR A 128 40.93 0.39 2.85
N GLN A 129 41.75 0.00 1.86
CA GLN A 129 41.48 0.26 0.44
C GLN A 129 40.14 -0.37 0.01
N LEU A 130 39.93 -1.65 0.32
CA LEU A 130 38.69 -2.33 0.00
C LEU A 130 37.48 -1.69 0.72
N ARG A 131 37.65 -1.28 1.99
CA ARG A 131 36.61 -0.55 2.75
C ARG A 131 36.24 0.78 2.08
N THR A 132 37.23 1.55 1.61
CA THR A 132 36.96 2.83 0.92
C THR A 132 36.21 2.62 -0.39
N GLN A 133 36.52 1.55 -1.14
CA GLN A 133 35.80 1.20 -2.36
C GLN A 133 34.34 0.77 -2.09
N ILE A 134 34.11 0.02 -1.01
CA ILE A 134 32.78 -0.48 -0.63
C ILE A 134 31.87 0.63 -0.05
N THR A 135 32.46 1.64 0.59
CA THR A 135 31.72 2.72 1.26
C THR A 135 31.14 3.73 0.24
N ASP A 136 31.68 3.79 -0.97
CA ASP A 136 31.15 4.66 -2.02
C ASP A 136 29.90 4.04 -2.67
N PRO A 137 28.71 4.67 -2.52
CA PRO A 137 27.46 4.13 -3.06
C PRO A 137 27.39 4.18 -4.60
N THR A 138 28.29 4.90 -5.26
CA THR A 138 28.30 5.08 -6.72
C THR A 138 29.10 4.01 -7.46
N VAL A 139 29.84 3.15 -6.74
CA VAL A 139 30.70 2.10 -7.30
C VAL A 139 29.95 0.77 -7.34
N GLU A 140 29.84 0.16 -8.52
CA GLU A 140 29.36 -1.23 -8.68
C GLU A 140 30.28 -2.20 -7.93
N LEU A 141 29.72 -3.23 -7.27
CA LEU A 141 30.53 -4.17 -6.48
C LEU A 141 31.57 -4.86 -7.38
N SER A 142 32.84 -4.77 -7.02
CA SER A 142 33.92 -5.48 -7.72
C SER A 142 33.87 -6.98 -7.40
N THR A 143 34.41 -7.80 -8.31
CA THR A 143 34.59 -9.26 -8.13
C THR A 143 35.35 -9.62 -6.85
N GLU A 144 36.14 -8.69 -6.32
CA GLU A 144 36.90 -8.83 -5.08
C GLU A 144 36.00 -8.82 -3.82
N VAL A 145 34.89 -8.07 -3.84
CA VAL A 145 33.89 -8.06 -2.76
C VAL A 145 33.08 -9.36 -2.75
N GLU A 146 32.77 -9.90 -3.93
CA GLU A 146 32.11 -11.20 -4.08
C GLU A 146 33.01 -12.32 -3.54
N ALA A 147 34.30 -12.31 -3.90
CA ALA A 147 35.30 -13.25 -3.35
C ALA A 147 35.45 -13.12 -1.82
N LEU A 148 35.34 -11.91 -1.27
CA LEU A 148 35.36 -11.68 0.17
C LEU A 148 34.18 -12.38 0.85
N ILE A 149 32.99 -12.32 0.26
CA ILE A 149 31.78 -12.88 0.86
C ILE A 149 31.68 -14.39 0.66
N ALA A 150 32.10 -14.89 -0.50
CA ALA A 150 32.20 -16.31 -0.82
C ALA A 150 33.25 -17.05 0.04
N GLY A 151 34.07 -16.33 0.82
CA GLY A 151 35.11 -16.93 1.67
C GLY A 151 36.41 -17.26 0.92
N GLU A 152 36.51 -16.87 -0.34
CA GLU A 152 37.66 -17.18 -1.19
C GLU A 152 38.81 -16.17 -1.01
N HIS A 153 38.50 -14.98 -0.48
CA HIS A 153 39.45 -13.88 -0.34
C HIS A 153 40.52 -14.12 0.76
N PRO A 154 41.79 -13.74 0.52
CA PRO A 154 42.88 -13.92 1.48
C PRO A 154 42.65 -13.31 2.87
N LEU A 155 41.92 -12.18 2.95
CA LEU A 155 41.55 -11.56 4.23
C LEU A 155 40.62 -12.43 5.08
N ARG A 156 39.69 -13.16 4.45
CA ARG A 156 38.84 -14.12 5.16
C ARG A 156 39.60 -15.36 5.56
N ALA A 157 40.50 -15.85 4.70
CA ALA A 157 41.40 -16.95 5.06
C ALA A 157 42.23 -16.62 6.30
N LEU A 158 42.75 -15.39 6.38
CA LEU A 158 43.45 -14.88 7.55
C LEU A 158 42.60 -14.85 8.82
N LEU A 159 41.36 -14.32 8.76
CA LEU A 159 40.47 -14.33 9.92
C LEU A 159 40.11 -15.75 10.36
N THR A 160 39.86 -16.65 9.40
CA THR A 160 39.52 -18.05 9.66
C THR A 160 40.66 -18.76 10.41
N LEU A 161 41.92 -18.56 9.99
CA LEU A 161 43.09 -19.08 10.69
C LEU A 161 43.27 -18.50 12.10
N ILE A 162 42.77 -17.31 12.39
CA ILE A 162 42.94 -16.66 13.70
C ILE A 162 41.81 -17.03 14.66
N GLU A 163 40.57 -17.11 14.17
CA GLU A 163 39.36 -17.26 14.98
C GLU A 163 38.94 -18.71 15.16
N THR A 164 39.22 -19.56 14.17
CA THR A 164 38.79 -20.97 14.15
C THR A 164 39.96 -21.95 14.16
N SER A 165 41.15 -21.50 14.59
CA SER A 165 42.37 -22.32 14.57
C SER A 165 42.25 -23.65 15.29
N GLU A 166 41.53 -23.70 16.41
CA GLU A 166 41.38 -24.91 17.23
C GLU A 166 40.39 -25.92 16.63
N SER A 167 39.54 -25.49 15.69
CA SER A 167 38.50 -26.33 15.06
C SER A 167 38.81 -26.75 13.63
N LEU A 168 39.88 -26.23 13.04
CA LEU A 168 40.28 -26.55 11.66
C LEU A 168 41.07 -27.87 11.62
N ASP A 169 40.77 -28.71 10.62
CA ASP A 169 41.62 -29.86 10.29
C ASP A 169 42.91 -29.42 9.58
N ASP A 170 43.90 -30.32 9.59
CA ASP A 170 45.24 -30.07 9.05
C ASP A 170 45.22 -29.74 7.55
N GLU A 171 44.30 -30.33 6.78
CA GLU A 171 44.20 -30.13 5.33
C GLU A 171 43.68 -28.73 5.00
N HIS A 172 42.58 -28.31 5.64
CA HIS A 172 42.06 -26.96 5.50
C HIS A 172 43.00 -25.90 6.08
N TRP A 173 43.71 -26.21 7.16
CA TRP A 173 44.71 -25.29 7.73
C TRP A 173 45.83 -24.99 6.74
N VAL A 174 46.40 -26.02 6.08
CA VAL A 174 47.47 -25.85 5.08
C VAL A 174 47.00 -25.03 3.89
N ILE A 175 45.79 -25.29 3.38
CA ILE A 175 45.22 -24.54 2.24
C ILE A 175 45.06 -23.05 2.58
N LEU A 176 44.55 -22.73 3.78
CA LEU A 176 44.38 -21.36 4.23
C LEU A 176 45.72 -20.67 4.51
N GLU A 177 46.69 -21.37 5.11
CA GLU A 177 48.04 -20.88 5.38
C GLU A 177 48.78 -20.53 4.09
N GLU A 178 48.72 -21.42 3.09
CA GLU A 178 49.33 -21.19 1.77
C GLU A 178 48.71 -19.95 1.11
N LYS A 179 47.39 -19.81 1.16
CA LYS A 179 46.68 -18.63 0.61
C LYS A 179 47.12 -17.34 1.29
N VAL A 180 47.23 -17.33 2.63
CA VAL A 180 47.69 -16.15 3.38
C VAL A 180 49.17 -15.85 3.12
N ALA A 181 50.03 -16.87 3.07
CA ALA A 181 51.45 -16.72 2.79
C ALA A 181 51.71 -16.19 1.37
N ALA A 182 50.94 -16.63 0.38
CA ALA A 182 51.02 -16.18 -1.00
C ALA A 182 50.60 -14.71 -1.15
N SER A 183 49.57 -14.26 -0.43
CA SER A 183 49.05 -12.89 -0.56
C SER A 183 49.72 -11.86 0.34
N PHE A 184 50.10 -12.22 1.57
CA PHE A 184 50.59 -11.28 2.58
C PHE A 184 51.96 -11.63 3.16
N GLY A 185 52.57 -12.72 2.68
CA GLY A 185 53.94 -13.12 3.01
C GLY A 185 54.04 -14.13 4.16
N LYS A 186 55.07 -14.97 4.10
CA LYS A 186 55.34 -16.07 5.07
C LYS A 186 55.50 -15.61 6.51
N ALA A 187 56.03 -14.41 6.74
CA ALA A 187 56.22 -13.88 8.08
C ALA A 187 54.89 -13.73 8.84
N LEU A 188 53.81 -13.39 8.13
CA LEU A 188 52.47 -13.27 8.71
C LEU A 188 51.89 -14.64 9.02
N ALA A 189 52.00 -15.59 8.09
CA ALA A 189 51.54 -16.97 8.29
C ALA A 189 52.21 -17.63 9.52
N VAL A 190 53.52 -17.42 9.69
CA VAL A 190 54.26 -17.88 10.88
C VAL A 190 53.81 -17.18 12.16
N ALA A 191 53.45 -15.90 12.10
CA ALA A 191 52.94 -15.19 13.28
C ALA A 191 51.55 -15.72 13.69
N ILE A 192 50.70 -16.06 12.72
CA ILE A 192 49.38 -16.65 12.94
C ILE A 192 49.50 -18.05 13.54
N SER A 193 50.33 -18.93 12.97
CA SER A 193 50.53 -20.29 13.52
C SER A 193 51.15 -20.31 14.91
N ARG A 194 51.84 -19.23 15.30
CA ARG A 194 52.35 -19.02 16.67
C ARG A 194 51.36 -18.32 17.61
N GLY A 195 50.13 -18.03 17.17
CA GLY A 195 49.10 -17.37 17.97
C GLY A 195 49.44 -15.93 18.37
N LYS A 196 50.33 -15.26 17.60
CA LYS A 196 50.83 -13.91 17.91
C LYS A 196 49.93 -12.78 17.38
N ILE A 197 48.96 -13.10 16.53
CA ILE A 197 47.96 -12.17 16.03
C ILE A 197 46.65 -12.40 16.81
N ALA A 198 46.03 -11.34 17.30
CA ALA A 198 44.76 -11.39 18.01
C ALA A 198 43.86 -10.19 17.70
N LEU A 199 42.56 -10.37 17.83
CA LEU A 199 41.56 -9.30 17.79
C LEU A 199 41.70 -8.44 19.05
N SER A 200 41.75 -7.11 18.89
CA SER A 200 41.64 -6.22 20.04
C SER A 200 40.18 -6.18 20.52
N VAL A 201 39.84 -6.93 21.57
CA VAL A 201 38.60 -6.69 22.31
C VAL A 201 38.82 -5.39 23.08
N SER A 202 38.05 -4.35 22.75
CA SER A 202 38.01 -3.14 23.57
C SER A 202 37.24 -3.47 24.86
N GLU A 203 37.89 -4.16 25.79
CA GLU A 203 37.43 -4.23 27.18
C GLU A 203 37.52 -2.83 27.79
N THR A 204 36.40 -2.35 28.30
CA THR A 204 36.32 -1.20 29.20
C THR A 204 37.32 -1.39 30.33
N VAL A 205 38.37 -0.57 30.34
CA VAL A 205 39.38 -0.57 31.39
C VAL A 205 38.73 -0.11 32.71
N SER A 206 38.61 -1.04 33.64
CA SER A 206 38.63 -0.76 35.07
C SER A 206 39.99 -0.18 35.43
N THR A 207 40.05 1.13 35.72
CA THR A 207 41.23 1.78 36.29
C THR A 207 41.03 2.00 37.79
N SER A 208 41.75 1.21 38.57
CA SER A 208 41.97 1.37 40.00
C SER A 208 42.90 2.54 40.33
N LEU A 209 42.63 3.28 41.41
CA LEU A 209 43.59 4.08 42.18
C LEU A 209 43.20 4.06 43.69
N PRO A 210 44.12 3.80 44.64
CA PRO A 210 43.86 3.73 46.10
C PRO A 210 44.41 5.00 46.85
N PRO A 211 44.43 5.06 48.20
CA PRO A 211 43.36 5.48 49.12
C PRO A 211 43.74 6.70 50.01
N ALA A 212 42.78 7.49 50.52
CA ALA A 212 42.90 8.20 51.81
C ALA A 212 41.61 8.94 52.26
N ALA A 213 41.21 8.63 53.50
CA ALA A 213 40.65 9.50 54.56
C ALA A 213 39.26 10.17 54.43
N ASN A 214 38.36 9.74 55.34
CA ASN A 214 37.23 10.46 55.97
C ASN A 214 37.65 11.82 56.61
N PRO A 215 36.75 12.72 57.07
CA PRO A 215 35.31 12.60 57.36
C PRO A 215 34.47 13.75 56.70
N ASP A 216 33.13 13.86 56.72
CA ASP A 216 32.22 14.04 57.85
C ASP A 216 30.75 13.76 57.47
N ILE A 217 30.05 13.17 58.44
CA ILE A 217 28.60 12.99 58.62
C ILE A 217 28.01 14.41 58.86
N VAL A 218 26.80 14.82 58.46
CA VAL A 218 25.46 14.64 59.06
C VAL A 218 24.54 15.58 58.20
N ILE A 219 23.33 15.25 57.72
CA ILE A 219 22.03 15.37 58.42
C ILE A 219 20.90 14.93 57.45
N LEU A 220 20.12 13.93 57.90
CA LEU A 220 18.64 13.77 57.94
C LEU A 220 17.81 14.24 56.71
N GLY A 221 16.87 13.48 56.15
CA GLY A 221 16.27 12.20 56.53
C GLY A 221 15.19 11.82 55.49
N GLU A 222 14.93 10.52 55.40
CA GLU A 222 13.71 9.88 54.89
C GLU A 222 12.47 10.34 55.72
N PRO A 223 11.19 10.08 55.36
CA PRO A 223 10.76 8.85 54.69
C PRO A 223 9.46 8.88 53.83
N THR A 224 9.20 7.74 53.15
CA THR A 224 7.90 7.00 53.09
C THR A 224 6.65 7.74 52.56
N SER A 225 5.74 7.21 51.76
CA SER A 225 5.40 5.92 51.14
C SER A 225 3.91 6.04 50.72
N LEU A 226 3.39 4.97 50.13
CA LEU A 226 1.97 4.55 50.08
C LEU A 226 1.13 4.98 48.85
N ALA A 227 0.79 3.96 48.06
CA ALA A 227 -0.44 3.79 47.28
C ALA A 227 -1.70 3.82 48.22
N PRO A 228 -3.00 3.60 47.84
CA PRO A 228 -3.53 2.85 46.67
C PRO A 228 -5.00 3.20 46.18
N GLN A 229 -5.54 2.31 45.31
CA GLN A 229 -6.95 1.84 45.06
C GLN A 229 -8.01 2.58 44.22
N ASP A 230 -8.72 1.74 43.45
CA ASP A 230 -9.96 1.90 42.67
C ASP A 230 -11.21 2.22 43.51
N VAL A 231 -12.26 2.78 42.87
CA VAL A 231 -13.66 2.27 42.86
C VAL A 231 -14.61 3.23 42.08
N ILE A 232 -15.54 2.59 41.36
CA ILE A 232 -16.67 3.06 40.53
C ILE A 232 -17.66 3.96 41.31
N ILE A 233 -18.32 4.93 40.63
CA ILE A 233 -19.76 5.32 40.75
C ILE A 233 -20.11 6.42 39.72
N VAL A 234 -21.23 6.24 39.01
CA VAL A 234 -21.95 7.24 38.17
C VAL A 234 -23.07 7.86 39.02
N PRO A 235 -23.48 9.14 38.84
CA PRO A 235 -24.73 9.36 38.10
C PRO A 235 -24.91 10.73 37.37
N SER A 236 -25.78 10.66 36.35
CA SER A 236 -26.84 11.61 35.91
C SER A 236 -26.55 13.09 35.62
N LEU A 237 -26.76 13.47 34.36
CA LEU A 237 -27.14 14.82 33.93
C LEU A 237 -28.53 14.76 33.28
N GLU A 238 -29.48 15.49 33.86
CA GLU A 238 -30.84 15.73 33.35
C GLU A 238 -30.81 16.83 32.28
N VAL A 239 -31.59 16.66 31.20
CA VAL A 239 -31.99 17.75 30.30
C VAL A 239 -33.51 17.63 30.03
N PRO A 240 -34.31 18.71 30.18
CA PRO A 240 -35.76 18.62 30.16
C PRO A 240 -36.38 18.50 28.77
N LYS A 241 -37.52 17.82 28.74
CA LYS A 241 -38.45 17.60 27.62
C LYS A 241 -39.56 18.66 27.67
N ILE A 242 -39.81 19.36 26.57
CA ILE A 242 -41.08 20.10 26.37
C ILE A 242 -41.58 19.87 24.94
N LEU A 243 -42.72 19.17 24.84
CA LEU A 243 -43.67 19.29 23.72
C LEU A 243 -44.66 20.42 24.05
N PRO A 244 -45.32 20.98 23.04
CA PRO A 244 -46.72 21.35 23.22
C PRO A 244 -47.62 20.65 22.19
N THR A 245 -48.72 20.09 22.71
CA THR A 245 -49.82 19.49 21.96
C THR A 245 -51.11 20.20 22.40
N ILE A 246 -51.72 20.93 21.44
CA ILE A 246 -53.15 21.06 21.09
C ILE A 246 -54.13 21.65 22.15
N ASP A 247 -54.89 22.72 21.82
CA ASP A 247 -56.29 22.67 21.33
C ASP A 247 -57.01 24.05 21.28
N GLY A 248 -57.92 24.21 20.30
CA GLY A 248 -59.20 24.92 20.47
C GLY A 248 -59.34 26.45 20.25
N THR A 249 -59.98 26.79 19.13
CA THR A 249 -60.99 27.88 18.94
C THR A 249 -60.55 29.36 18.95
N ASN A 250 -60.45 29.95 17.75
CA ASN A 250 -61.17 31.19 17.43
C ASN A 250 -61.28 31.41 15.92
N ILE A 251 -62.53 31.53 15.48
CA ILE A 251 -63.00 31.86 14.13
C ILE A 251 -62.90 33.38 13.96
N VAL A 252 -62.28 33.86 12.87
CA VAL A 252 -62.55 35.20 12.33
C VAL A 252 -62.63 35.12 10.81
N PHE A 253 -63.80 35.48 10.29
CA PHE A 253 -64.12 35.68 8.89
C PHE A 253 -63.45 36.95 8.37
N GLY A 254 -62.72 36.84 7.27
CA GLY A 254 -62.19 37.97 6.51
C GLY A 254 -62.47 37.77 5.02
N ASN A 255 -63.58 38.33 4.56
CA ASN A 255 -63.95 38.37 3.14
C ASN A 255 -62.94 39.26 2.38
N ALA A 256 -62.22 38.67 1.42
CA ALA A 256 -61.55 39.41 0.36
C ALA A 256 -61.85 38.72 -0.99
N PRO A 257 -62.15 39.49 -2.05
CA PRO A 257 -62.87 39.00 -3.21
C PRO A 257 -62.04 38.04 -4.07
N ILE A 258 -62.68 36.92 -4.40
CA ILE A 258 -62.25 35.95 -5.41
C ILE A 258 -62.44 36.61 -6.78
N SER A 259 -61.38 37.19 -7.34
CA SER A 259 -61.34 37.51 -8.77
C SER A 259 -60.77 36.30 -9.50
N GLY A 260 -61.67 35.53 -10.10
CA GLY A 260 -61.34 34.38 -10.93
C GLY A 260 -60.61 34.81 -12.21
N LYS A 261 -59.43 34.25 -12.40
CA LYS A 261 -59.01 33.77 -13.72
C LYS A 261 -58.81 32.27 -13.60
N SER A 262 -59.81 31.52 -14.05
CA SER A 262 -59.68 30.08 -14.31
C SER A 262 -58.72 29.89 -15.47
N THR A 263 -57.43 29.83 -15.17
CA THR A 263 -56.44 29.27 -16.09
C THR A 263 -56.75 27.76 -16.19
N PRO A 264 -56.79 27.16 -17.39
CA PRO A 264 -56.87 25.70 -17.54
C PRO A 264 -55.78 25.04 -16.68
N PRO A 265 -55.97 23.81 -16.17
CA PRO A 265 -54.94 23.14 -15.38
C PRO A 265 -53.66 23.11 -16.22
N GLN A 266 -52.69 23.94 -15.86
CA GLN A 266 -51.36 23.81 -16.42
C GLN A 266 -50.86 22.49 -15.89
N VAL A 267 -50.79 21.50 -16.79
CA VAL A 267 -50.01 20.28 -16.57
C VAL A 267 -48.63 20.78 -16.19
N SER A 268 -48.35 20.80 -14.90
CA SER A 268 -47.06 21.23 -14.38
C SER A 268 -46.10 20.15 -14.83
N GLN A 269 -45.46 20.37 -15.98
CA GLN A 269 -44.45 19.47 -16.49
C GLN A 269 -43.38 19.37 -15.42
N LEU A 270 -43.34 18.24 -14.73
CA LEU A 270 -42.40 17.98 -13.66
C LEU A 270 -40.99 18.07 -14.25
N LYS A 271 -40.14 18.86 -13.61
CA LYS A 271 -38.78 19.13 -14.10
C LYS A 271 -37.90 17.89 -13.95
N PRO A 272 -36.93 17.67 -14.84
CA PRO A 272 -35.87 16.70 -14.63
C PRO A 272 -35.16 16.98 -13.29
N VAL A 273 -35.00 15.95 -12.47
CA VAL A 273 -34.36 16.06 -11.15
C VAL A 273 -32.89 15.69 -11.30
N GLY A 274 -32.01 16.64 -10.98
CA GLY A 274 -30.56 16.42 -10.99
C GLY A 274 -30.08 15.66 -9.75
N LEU A 275 -28.96 14.97 -9.91
CA LEU A 275 -28.31 14.22 -8.85
C LEU A 275 -26.81 14.51 -8.86
N LYS A 276 -26.21 14.42 -7.67
CA LYS A 276 -24.77 14.35 -7.46
C LYS A 276 -24.47 13.05 -6.74
N LEU A 277 -23.69 12.19 -7.38
CA LEU A 277 -23.19 10.95 -6.81
C LEU A 277 -21.72 11.14 -6.45
N ARG A 278 -21.33 10.75 -5.24
CA ARG A 278 -19.93 10.58 -4.86
C ARG A 278 -19.69 9.11 -4.60
N VAL A 279 -18.73 8.52 -5.29
CA VAL A 279 -18.44 7.08 -5.21
C VAL A 279 -16.97 6.89 -4.86
N SER A 280 -16.69 6.08 -3.85
CA SER A 280 -15.35 5.61 -3.52
C SER A 280 -15.04 4.36 -4.33
N ILE A 281 -14.11 4.48 -5.26
CA ILE A 281 -13.68 3.38 -6.11
C ILE A 281 -12.36 2.87 -5.56
N GLN A 282 -12.28 1.55 -5.36
CA GLN A 282 -11.08 0.87 -4.87
C GLN A 282 -9.85 1.35 -5.65
N ARG A 283 -8.79 1.74 -4.93
CA ARG A 283 -7.53 2.30 -5.46
C ARG A 283 -7.61 3.66 -6.17
N LEU A 284 -8.80 4.16 -6.52
CA LEU A 284 -8.97 5.44 -7.22
C LEU A 284 -9.55 6.54 -6.32
N GLY A 285 -10.02 6.20 -5.11
CA GLY A 285 -10.57 7.15 -4.15
C GLY A 285 -11.95 7.66 -4.54
N ASP A 286 -12.32 8.80 -3.96
CA ASP A 286 -13.63 9.44 -4.19
C ASP A 286 -13.67 10.13 -5.55
N ARG A 287 -14.72 9.84 -6.34
CA ARG A 287 -15.05 10.55 -7.58
C ARG A 287 -16.50 11.02 -7.58
N GLU A 288 -16.78 12.11 -8.29
CA GLU A 288 -18.11 12.71 -8.37
C GLU A 288 -18.70 12.57 -9.78
N TYR A 289 -20.00 12.31 -9.84
CA TYR A 289 -20.75 12.03 -11.07
C TYR A 289 -22.14 12.68 -11.00
N GLY A 290 -22.71 12.97 -12.18
CA GLY A 290 -24.05 13.51 -12.33
C GLY A 290 -25.16 12.46 -12.41
N ALA A 291 -26.39 12.93 -12.53
CA ALA A 291 -27.54 12.08 -12.86
C ALA A 291 -27.35 11.39 -14.22
N ASN A 292 -27.75 10.13 -14.31
CA ASN A 292 -27.66 9.30 -15.52
C ASN A 292 -26.23 9.10 -16.06
N GLU A 293 -25.22 9.48 -15.29
CA GLU A 293 -23.82 9.23 -15.60
C GLU A 293 -23.39 7.89 -14.98
N TYR A 294 -22.50 7.17 -15.67
CA TYR A 294 -21.95 5.93 -15.15
C TYR A 294 -20.86 6.20 -14.11
N ALA A 295 -21.17 5.96 -12.85
CA ALA A 295 -20.31 6.19 -11.70
C ALA A 295 -19.56 4.89 -11.33
N GLY A 296 -18.29 4.78 -11.76
CA GLY A 296 -17.43 3.63 -11.47
C GLY A 296 -16.56 3.24 -12.65
N THR A 297 -16.08 1.99 -12.66
CA THR A 297 -15.15 1.48 -13.67
C THR A 297 -15.59 0.12 -14.18
N ARG A 298 -16.33 0.12 -15.28
CA ARG A 298 -16.89 -1.10 -15.90
C ARG A 298 -15.80 -2.07 -16.36
N GLY A 299 -15.82 -3.30 -15.86
CA GLY A 299 -14.91 -4.38 -16.29
C GLY A 299 -13.44 -4.18 -15.89
N GLN A 300 -13.13 -3.14 -15.11
CA GLN A 300 -11.75 -2.83 -14.72
C GLN A 300 -11.33 -3.54 -13.43
N GLY A 301 -12.25 -4.27 -12.78
CA GLY A 301 -11.92 -5.04 -11.60
C GLY A 301 -11.84 -4.24 -10.30
N LEU A 302 -12.31 -2.98 -10.29
CA LEU A 302 -12.30 -2.13 -9.10
C LEU A 302 -13.67 -2.14 -8.45
N ALA A 303 -13.71 -2.44 -7.16
CA ALA A 303 -14.95 -2.41 -6.40
C ALA A 303 -15.37 -0.97 -6.09
N LEU A 304 -16.69 -0.77 -6.01
CA LEU A 304 -17.22 0.34 -5.23
C LEU A 304 -17.13 -0.04 -3.74
N GLU A 305 -16.46 0.78 -2.95
CA GLU A 305 -16.30 0.57 -1.51
C GLU A 305 -17.28 1.42 -0.70
N ALA A 306 -17.72 2.55 -1.26
CA ALA A 306 -18.72 3.43 -0.67
C ALA A 306 -19.40 4.31 -1.71
N PHE A 307 -20.58 4.82 -1.39
CA PHE A 307 -21.23 5.86 -2.18
C PHE A 307 -22.08 6.81 -1.32
N GLN A 308 -22.38 7.97 -1.89
CA GLN A 308 -23.24 9.00 -1.34
C GLN A 308 -24.02 9.64 -2.49
N ILE A 309 -25.32 9.89 -2.29
CA ILE A 309 -26.22 10.45 -3.30
C ILE A 309 -26.92 11.66 -2.74
N SER A 310 -26.96 12.74 -3.51
CA SER A 310 -27.68 13.98 -3.18
C SER A 310 -28.47 14.48 -4.38
N ILE A 311 -29.64 15.06 -4.13
CA ILE A 311 -30.47 15.74 -5.13
C ILE A 311 -29.92 17.15 -5.31
N VAL A 312 -29.46 17.46 -6.52
CA VAL A 312 -28.81 18.73 -6.83
C VAL A 312 -29.34 19.29 -8.16
N PRO A 313 -29.97 20.48 -8.17
CA PRO A 313 -30.30 21.31 -7.00
C PRO A 313 -31.39 20.66 -6.11
N PRO A 314 -31.45 20.98 -4.81
CA PRO A 314 -32.48 20.44 -3.91
C PRO A 314 -33.90 20.75 -4.42
N VAL A 315 -34.77 19.75 -4.35
CA VAL A 315 -36.19 19.88 -4.72
C VAL A 315 -37.04 19.85 -3.45
N PRO A 316 -37.76 20.94 -3.10
CA PRO A 316 -38.55 20.99 -1.87
C PRO A 316 -39.54 19.82 -1.75
N GLY A 317 -39.49 19.13 -0.61
CA GLY A 317 -40.38 17.99 -0.32
C GLY A 317 -40.02 16.69 -1.05
N LEU A 318 -38.91 16.64 -1.79
CA LEU A 318 -38.36 15.42 -2.38
C LEU A 318 -37.00 15.13 -1.75
N SER A 319 -36.81 13.91 -1.27
CA SER A 319 -35.52 13.42 -0.81
C SER A 319 -35.38 11.93 -1.19
N LEU A 320 -34.30 11.30 -0.74
CA LEU A 320 -34.04 9.89 -0.97
C LEU A 320 -33.39 9.24 0.23
N ARG A 321 -33.49 7.91 0.32
CA ARG A 321 -32.71 7.09 1.24
C ARG A 321 -32.19 5.85 0.52
N TYR A 322 -31.09 5.31 1.00
CA TYR A 322 -30.42 4.17 0.36
C TYR A 322 -29.69 3.30 1.36
N GLY A 323 -29.46 2.05 0.97
CA GLY A 323 -28.71 1.06 1.71
C GLY A 323 -27.96 0.13 0.75
N ALA A 324 -26.99 -0.61 1.28
CA ALA A 324 -26.14 -1.51 0.52
C ALA A 324 -26.00 -2.88 1.20
N HIS A 325 -25.66 -3.89 0.43
CA HIS A 325 -25.04 -5.10 0.96
C HIS A 325 -23.53 -4.96 0.84
N ILE A 326 -22.82 -5.02 1.96
CA ILE A 326 -21.36 -4.90 2.00
C ILE A 326 -20.77 -6.27 2.37
N SER A 327 -19.77 -6.72 1.62
CA SER A 327 -19.06 -7.96 1.89
C SER A 327 -18.58 -8.02 3.34
N GLU A 328 -18.78 -9.16 4.00
CA GLU A 328 -18.44 -9.43 5.41
C GLU A 328 -19.20 -8.60 6.47
N VAL A 329 -20.03 -7.64 6.07
CA VAL A 329 -20.86 -6.81 6.97
C VAL A 329 -22.33 -7.17 6.85
N GLY A 330 -22.81 -7.42 5.63
CA GLY A 330 -24.22 -7.68 5.34
C GLY A 330 -24.99 -6.44 4.90
N ASP A 331 -26.32 -6.51 5.05
CA ASP A 331 -27.23 -5.41 4.68
C ASP A 331 -27.10 -4.25 5.68
N THR A 332 -26.87 -3.04 5.17
CA THR A 332 -26.85 -1.82 5.98
C THR A 332 -28.26 -1.31 6.25
N PRO A 333 -28.47 -0.52 7.32
CA PRO A 333 -29.69 0.28 7.44
C PRO A 333 -29.83 1.25 6.27
N MET A 334 -31.08 1.65 5.97
CA MET A 334 -31.35 2.72 5.00
C MET A 334 -30.96 4.06 5.61
N ILE A 335 -30.00 4.75 4.98
CA ILE A 335 -29.50 6.06 5.42
C ILE A 335 -30.06 7.17 4.53
N SER A 336 -30.13 8.37 5.08
CA SER A 336 -30.67 9.55 4.40
C SER A 336 -29.74 10.09 3.31
N GLU A 337 -30.33 10.81 2.36
CA GLU A 337 -29.65 11.63 1.36
C GLU A 337 -28.42 12.36 1.93
N GLY A 338 -27.31 12.34 1.17
CA GLY A 338 -26.07 13.01 1.55
C GLY A 338 -25.24 12.29 2.60
N SER A 339 -25.69 11.16 3.15
CA SER A 339 -24.89 10.34 4.06
C SER A 339 -24.09 9.27 3.30
N ARG A 340 -22.88 8.93 3.74
CA ARG A 340 -22.07 7.89 3.06
C ARG A 340 -22.49 6.49 3.52
N VAL A 341 -22.72 5.57 2.57
CA VAL A 341 -22.83 4.13 2.82
C VAL A 341 -21.56 3.45 2.34
N GLY A 342 -21.02 2.50 3.12
CA GLY A 342 -19.77 1.81 2.81
C GLY A 342 -18.59 2.25 3.69
N GLU A 343 -17.50 1.50 3.61
CA GLU A 343 -16.29 1.68 4.44
C GLU A 343 -15.04 1.71 3.53
N PRO A 344 -14.74 2.84 2.88
CA PRO A 344 -13.63 2.92 1.93
C PRO A 344 -12.28 2.63 2.61
N GLY A 345 -11.38 1.94 1.91
CA GLY A 345 -10.06 1.58 2.42
C GLY A 345 -10.04 0.40 3.41
N LYS A 346 -11.19 -0.20 3.76
CA LYS A 346 -11.24 -1.43 4.59
C LYS A 346 -11.25 -2.72 3.77
N ASN A 347 -10.99 -2.65 2.46
CA ASN A 347 -11.12 -3.77 1.52
C ASN A 347 -12.51 -4.42 1.53
N ARG A 348 -13.56 -3.65 1.85
CA ARG A 348 -14.95 -4.09 1.89
C ARG A 348 -15.69 -3.57 0.68
N GLN A 349 -16.11 -4.48 -0.18
CA GLN A 349 -16.79 -4.19 -1.44
C GLN A 349 -18.30 -4.18 -1.27
N ILE A 350 -18.97 -3.28 -2.00
CA ILE A 350 -20.42 -3.29 -2.15
C ILE A 350 -20.79 -4.38 -3.15
N GLU A 351 -21.71 -5.28 -2.78
CA GLU A 351 -22.22 -6.35 -3.66
C GLU A 351 -23.56 -5.98 -4.33
N GLY A 352 -24.28 -5.03 -3.73
CA GLY A 352 -25.54 -4.51 -4.24
C GLY A 352 -26.11 -3.42 -3.36
N PHE A 353 -27.18 -2.77 -3.82
CA PHE A 353 -27.78 -1.63 -3.14
C PHE A 353 -29.25 -1.42 -3.51
N SER A 354 -29.95 -0.64 -2.71
CA SER A 354 -31.34 -0.21 -2.96
C SER A 354 -31.47 1.28 -2.68
N ILE A 355 -32.25 1.97 -3.52
CA ILE A 355 -32.47 3.41 -3.43
C ILE A 355 -33.96 3.67 -3.56
N GLU A 356 -34.53 4.50 -2.69
CA GLU A 356 -35.93 4.89 -2.76
C GLU A 356 -36.13 6.39 -2.46
N LEU A 357 -37.15 6.96 -3.09
CA LEU A 357 -37.53 8.36 -2.88
C LEU A 357 -38.36 8.49 -1.60
N THR A 358 -38.18 9.61 -0.92
CA THR A 358 -38.88 9.96 0.32
C THR A 358 -39.39 11.40 0.27
N GLY A 359 -40.26 11.75 1.21
CA GLY A 359 -40.85 13.07 1.33
C GLY A 359 -42.19 13.23 0.58
N PRO A 360 -42.91 14.34 0.80
CA PRO A 360 -44.24 14.59 0.25
C PRO A 360 -44.34 14.55 -1.28
N GLN A 361 -43.24 14.78 -2.00
CA GLN A 361 -43.20 14.79 -3.46
C GLN A 361 -42.77 13.46 -4.08
N ALA A 362 -42.41 12.44 -3.28
CA ALA A 362 -41.88 11.17 -3.79
C ALA A 362 -42.85 10.45 -4.74
N SER A 363 -44.16 10.55 -4.52
CA SER A 363 -45.19 9.91 -5.36
C SER A 363 -45.22 10.42 -6.80
N ASN A 364 -44.67 11.61 -7.04
CA ASN A 364 -44.67 12.28 -8.35
C ASN A 364 -43.48 11.85 -9.23
N TYR A 365 -42.57 11.02 -8.70
CA TYR A 365 -41.35 10.63 -9.39
C TYR A 365 -41.09 9.13 -9.24
N ASN A 366 -40.25 8.59 -10.14
CA ASN A 366 -39.61 7.29 -10.00
C ASN A 366 -38.10 7.48 -9.97
N ILE A 367 -37.43 6.71 -9.12
CA ILE A 367 -35.97 6.57 -9.16
C ILE A 367 -35.60 5.25 -9.82
N PHE A 368 -34.66 5.30 -10.75
CA PHE A 368 -34.14 4.16 -11.49
C PHE A 368 -32.64 4.06 -11.28
N TYR A 369 -32.16 2.82 -11.23
CA TYR A 369 -30.74 2.55 -11.04
C TYR A 369 -30.34 1.18 -11.58
N THR A 370 -29.10 1.08 -12.04
CA THR A 370 -28.46 -0.17 -12.47
C THR A 370 -27.03 -0.22 -11.95
N ALA A 371 -26.42 -1.40 -12.04
CA ALA A 371 -25.07 -1.67 -11.60
C ALA A 371 -24.36 -2.60 -12.60
N HIS A 372 -23.03 -2.48 -12.68
CA HIS A 372 -22.19 -3.52 -13.24
C HIS A 372 -21.63 -4.37 -12.10
N VAL A 373 -21.92 -5.67 -12.13
CA VAL A 373 -21.46 -6.61 -11.10
C VAL A 373 -20.40 -7.53 -11.70
N GLN A 374 -19.32 -7.74 -10.96
CA GLN A 374 -18.24 -8.64 -11.34
C GLN A 374 -18.79 -10.01 -11.78
N ASN A 375 -18.30 -10.51 -12.91
CA ASN A 375 -18.66 -11.82 -13.49
C ASN A 375 -20.15 -12.01 -13.83
N VAL A 376 -20.99 -10.99 -13.63
CA VAL A 376 -22.42 -10.99 -13.99
C VAL A 376 -22.67 -10.01 -15.14
N GLY A 377 -21.95 -8.89 -15.16
CA GLY A 377 -22.16 -7.81 -16.11
C GLY A 377 -23.16 -6.77 -15.63
N ASP A 378 -23.76 -6.05 -16.57
CA ASP A 378 -24.78 -5.05 -16.27
C ASP A 378 -26.07 -5.76 -15.83
N VAL A 379 -26.57 -5.43 -14.63
CA VAL A 379 -27.83 -5.98 -14.13
C VAL A 379 -29.03 -5.18 -14.65
N PRO A 380 -30.23 -5.79 -14.77
CA PRO A 380 -31.42 -5.08 -15.18
C PRO A 380 -31.70 -3.84 -14.31
N VAL A 381 -32.28 -2.82 -14.93
CA VAL A 381 -32.66 -1.58 -14.23
C VAL A 381 -33.64 -1.90 -13.10
N CYS A 382 -33.25 -1.51 -11.89
CA CYS A 382 -34.05 -1.55 -10.69
C CYS A 382 -34.69 -0.18 -10.43
N SER A 383 -35.72 -0.15 -9.60
CA SER A 383 -36.41 1.09 -9.24
C SER A 383 -37.05 1.03 -7.88
N ASN A 384 -37.25 2.20 -7.27
CA ASN A 384 -38.10 2.44 -6.10
C ASN A 384 -37.93 1.40 -4.98
N GLY A 385 -36.72 1.25 -4.45
CA GLY A 385 -36.41 0.38 -3.31
C GLY A 385 -36.07 -1.07 -3.68
N LYS A 386 -36.24 -1.49 -4.94
CA LYS A 386 -35.82 -2.83 -5.37
C LYS A 386 -34.30 -3.01 -5.26
N PHE A 387 -33.86 -4.16 -4.81
CA PHE A 387 -32.42 -4.42 -4.66
C PHE A 387 -31.74 -4.64 -6.03
N CYS A 388 -30.61 -3.97 -6.24
CA CYS A 388 -29.80 -4.01 -7.44
C CYS A 388 -28.44 -4.64 -7.11
N GLY A 389 -28.08 -5.74 -7.78
CA GLY A 389 -26.83 -6.47 -7.56
C GLY A 389 -27.04 -7.84 -6.90
N THR A 390 -26.08 -8.26 -6.08
CA THR A 390 -26.09 -9.57 -5.41
C THR A 390 -25.94 -9.44 -3.88
N ARG A 391 -26.25 -10.51 -3.16
CA ARG A 391 -26.02 -10.62 -1.71
C ARG A 391 -25.27 -11.90 -1.40
N ALA A 392 -24.29 -11.80 -0.50
CA ALA A 392 -23.47 -12.90 -0.02
C ALA A 392 -22.88 -13.76 -1.15
N LYS A 393 -22.56 -13.15 -2.30
CA LYS A 393 -21.95 -13.86 -3.44
C LYS A 393 -20.48 -13.51 -3.64
N ALA A 394 -19.92 -12.59 -2.83
CA ALA A 394 -18.57 -12.08 -2.99
C ALA A 394 -18.31 -11.44 -4.38
N LEU A 395 -19.38 -10.99 -5.04
CA LEU A 395 -19.30 -10.32 -6.34
C LEU A 395 -19.47 -8.81 -6.15
N ARG A 396 -18.39 -8.06 -6.38
CA ARG A 396 -18.41 -6.59 -6.26
C ARG A 396 -19.27 -5.93 -7.33
N VAL A 397 -19.88 -4.83 -6.95
CA VAL A 397 -20.32 -3.79 -7.88
C VAL A 397 -19.08 -3.00 -8.31
N GLU A 398 -18.88 -2.84 -9.62
CA GLU A 398 -17.77 -2.06 -10.19
C GLU A 398 -18.20 -0.67 -10.66
N GLY A 399 -19.51 -0.45 -10.80
CA GLY A 399 -20.08 0.85 -11.12
C GLY A 399 -21.59 0.85 -11.03
N MET A 400 -22.18 2.04 -10.96
CA MET A 400 -23.62 2.27 -10.90
C MET A 400 -24.05 3.43 -11.77
N GLN A 401 -25.32 3.46 -12.12
CA GLN A 401 -25.95 4.60 -12.78
C GLN A 401 -27.30 4.84 -12.14
N VAL A 402 -27.63 6.10 -11.84
CA VAL A 402 -28.84 6.49 -11.10
C VAL A 402 -29.48 7.71 -11.74
N TRP A 403 -30.81 7.70 -11.91
CA TRP A 403 -31.56 8.83 -12.44
C TRP A 403 -32.99 8.85 -11.90
N ILE A 404 -33.60 10.04 -11.92
CA ILE A 404 -34.99 10.25 -11.48
C ILE A 404 -35.79 10.75 -12.67
N GLN A 405 -37.02 10.24 -12.81
CA GLN A 405 -37.97 10.69 -13.83
C GLN A 405 -39.31 11.04 -13.20
N PRO A 406 -40.04 12.03 -13.74
CA PRO A 406 -41.46 12.22 -13.45
C PRO A 406 -42.26 10.94 -13.63
N LYS A 407 -43.21 10.70 -12.72
CA LYS A 407 -44.23 9.67 -12.91
C LYS A 407 -45.31 10.25 -13.82
N ALA A 408 -45.54 9.58 -14.94
CA ALA A 408 -46.55 9.96 -15.93
C ALA A 408 -47.98 9.78 -15.39
#